data_AF-A0A1F8XAJ2-F1
#
_entry.id   AF-A0A1F8XAJ2-F1
#
_cell.length_a   1.000
_cell.length_b   1.000
_cell.length_c   1.000
_cell.angle_alpha   90.00
_cell.angle_beta   90.00
_cell.angle_gamma   90.00
#
_symmetry.space_group_name_H-M   'P 1'
#
loop_
_entity.id
_entity.type
_entity.pdbx_description
1 polymer ?
#
loop_
_entity_poly.entity_id
_entity_poly.type
_entity_poly.pdbx_seq_one_letter_code
_entity_poly.pdbx_strand_id
1 'polypeptide(L)'
;MIRVMVSMEGRLFSEGVANLLDSAGGVEVAWVTGGEKDTVEKARAVKPDVILTDLKTFRRSFEGGCPEGARILLVAPSGEAVHPAFFGSPVSGSIPDSSCELMLQTAIKAVAQGVLWTDGALPA
;
A
#
# COMPACT_ATOMS: atom_id res chain seq x y z
N MET A 1 16.42 0.26 3.52
CA MET A 1 15.37 1.26 3.82
C MET A 1 14.26 1.02 2.81
N ILE A 2 13.02 0.85 3.26
CA ILE A 2 11.88 0.52 2.40
C ILE A 2 11.24 1.80 1.91
N ARG A 3 11.14 1.98 0.60
CA ARG A 3 10.58 3.17 -0.03
C ARG A 3 9.10 2.96 -0.28
N VAL A 4 8.27 3.75 0.39
CA VAL A 4 6.82 3.66 0.32
C VAL A 4 6.26 4.84 -0.44
N MET A 5 5.37 4.56 -1.39
CA MET A 5 4.51 5.57 -1.99
C MET A 5 3.13 5.48 -1.33
N VAL A 6 2.59 6.60 -0.86
CA VAL A 6 1.23 6.68 -0.31
C VAL A 6 0.33 7.32 -1.35
N SER A 7 -0.70 6.59 -1.77
CA SER A 7 -1.63 7.00 -2.81
C SER A 7 -3.05 6.63 -2.43
N MET A 8 -3.75 7.53 -1.74
CA MET A 8 -5.10 7.29 -1.27
C MET A 8 -6.05 8.40 -1.71
N GLU A 9 -7.34 8.11 -1.71
CA GLU A 9 -8.38 9.06 -2.06
C GLU A 9 -8.36 10.21 -1.05
N GLY A 10 -7.94 11.39 -1.55
CA GLY A 10 -7.78 12.56 -0.72
C GLY A 10 -6.34 12.74 -0.22
N ARG A 11 -5.77 13.89 -0.55
CA ARG A 11 -4.39 14.24 -0.21
C ARG A 11 -4.15 14.35 1.30
N LEU A 12 -5.10 14.91 2.06
CA LEU A 12 -4.98 15.04 3.52
C LEU A 12 -4.85 13.69 4.22
N PHE A 13 -5.59 12.68 3.76
CA PHE A 13 -5.52 11.35 4.32
C PHE A 13 -4.16 10.69 4.01
N SER A 14 -3.70 10.83 2.76
CA SER A 14 -2.39 10.33 2.33
C SER A 14 -1.24 10.98 3.09
N GLU A 15 -1.30 12.29 3.34
CA GLU A 15 -0.31 13.02 4.15
C GLU A 15 -0.35 12.59 5.62
N GLY A 16 -1.54 12.37 6.18
CA GLY A 16 -1.70 11.84 7.53
C GLY A 16 -1.05 10.46 7.69
N VAL A 17 -1.27 9.56 6.74
CA VAL A 17 -0.65 8.23 6.74
C VAL A 17 0.87 8.32 6.53
N ALA A 18 1.35 9.20 5.65
CA ALA A 18 2.77 9.42 5.45
C ALA A 18 3.48 9.84 6.76
N ASN A 19 2.87 10.76 7.52
CA ASN A 19 3.41 11.21 8.81
C ASN A 19 3.50 10.07 9.85
N LEU A 20 2.58 9.10 9.80
CA LEU A 20 2.63 7.90 10.67
C LEU A 20 3.70 6.89 10.25
N LEU A 21 4.24 6.98 9.04
CA LEU A 21 5.29 6.08 8.55
C LEU A 21 6.69 6.61 8.83
N ASP A 22 6.84 7.93 8.88
CA ASP A 22 8.14 8.61 9.08
C ASP A 22 8.69 8.42 10.51
N SER A 23 7.82 8.14 11.49
CA SER A 23 8.15 7.98 12.91
C SER A 23 8.98 6.75 13.27
N ALA A 24 8.99 5.69 12.47
CA ALA A 24 9.40 4.36 12.96
C ALA A 24 10.72 3.78 12.44
N GLY A 25 11.44 4.50 11.57
CA GLY A 25 12.71 4.03 11.05
C GLY A 25 12.61 2.79 10.13
N GLY A 26 13.44 2.77 9.10
CA GLY A 26 13.48 1.68 8.13
C GLY A 26 12.39 1.74 7.05
N VAL A 27 11.45 2.68 7.15
CA VAL A 27 10.50 3.08 6.10
C VAL A 27 10.77 4.54 5.72
N GLU A 28 10.74 4.83 4.43
CA GLU A 28 10.89 6.17 3.84
C GLU A 28 9.66 6.45 2.97
N VAL A 29 8.98 7.58 3.18
CA VAL A 29 7.90 7.98 2.27
C VAL A 29 8.50 8.68 1.05
N ALA A 30 8.60 7.94 -0.05
CA ALA A 30 9.21 8.43 -1.28
C ALA A 30 8.29 9.36 -2.08
N TRP A 31 6.97 9.24 -1.92
CA TRP A 31 5.98 10.12 -2.56
C TRP A 31 4.60 10.02 -1.90
N VAL A 32 3.83 11.10 -1.97
CA VAL A 32 2.44 11.19 -1.48
C VAL A 32 1.56 11.80 -2.57
N THR A 33 0.41 11.19 -2.85
CA THR A 33 -0.55 11.62 -3.89
C THR A 33 -1.99 11.34 -3.43
N GLY A 34 -2.95 12.14 -3.93
CA GLY A 34 -4.39 11.94 -3.69
C GLY A 34 -5.01 10.87 -4.61
N GLY A 35 -4.19 10.05 -5.26
CA GLY A 35 -4.62 9.00 -6.18
C GLY A 35 -4.96 9.51 -7.59
N GLU A 36 -4.42 10.65 -8.02
CA GLU A 36 -4.71 11.24 -9.34
C GLU A 36 -4.33 10.30 -10.52
N LYS A 37 -4.79 10.61 -11.75
CA LYS A 37 -4.61 9.71 -12.91
C LYS A 37 -3.15 9.40 -13.27
N ASP A 38 -2.21 10.26 -12.90
CA ASP A 38 -0.77 10.11 -13.16
C ASP A 38 -0.03 9.25 -12.11
N THR A 39 -0.76 8.70 -11.12
CA THR A 39 -0.19 7.91 -10.02
C THR A 39 0.73 6.79 -10.51
N VAL A 40 0.38 6.06 -11.57
CA VAL A 40 1.23 4.96 -12.09
C VAL A 40 2.54 5.49 -12.70
N GLU A 41 2.49 6.59 -13.43
CA GLU A 41 3.68 7.22 -14.02
C GLU A 41 4.62 7.71 -12.92
N LYS A 42 4.06 8.33 -11.88
CA LYS A 42 4.80 8.72 -10.67
C LYS A 42 5.42 7.52 -9.98
N ALA A 43 4.67 6.44 -9.80
CA ALA A 43 5.18 5.22 -9.19
C ALA A 43 6.35 4.62 -10.01
N ARG A 44 6.30 4.67 -11.34
CA ARG A 44 7.43 4.27 -12.22
C ARG A 44 8.66 5.16 -12.06
N ALA A 45 8.47 6.47 -11.91
CA ALA A 45 9.57 7.42 -11.73
C ALA A 45 10.23 7.31 -10.35
N VAL A 46 9.40 7.17 -9.31
CA VAL A 46 9.84 7.12 -7.91
C VAL A 46 10.41 5.76 -7.56
N LYS A 47 9.95 4.68 -8.20
CA LYS A 47 10.35 3.28 -7.94
C LYS A 47 10.20 2.90 -6.46
N PRO A 48 8.97 2.93 -5.91
CA PRO A 48 8.74 2.48 -4.54
C PRO A 48 8.85 0.97 -4.43
N ASP A 49 9.25 0.47 -3.26
CA ASP A 49 9.18 -0.96 -2.91
C ASP A 49 7.74 -1.36 -2.61
N VAL A 50 6.99 -0.45 -1.97
CA VAL A 50 5.59 -0.66 -1.57
C VAL A 50 4.73 0.55 -1.95
N ILE A 51 3.56 0.28 -2.51
CA ILE A 51 2.52 1.27 -2.77
C ILE A 51 1.39 1.01 -1.78
N LEU A 52 1.15 1.96 -0.90
CA LEU A 52 0.03 1.96 0.03
C LEU A 52 -1.14 2.71 -0.61
N THR A 53 -2.26 2.02 -0.81
CA THR A 53 -3.42 2.57 -1.54
C THR A 53 -4.72 2.06 -0.97
N ASP A 54 -5.81 2.81 -1.14
CA ASP A 54 -7.16 2.30 -0.87
C ASP A 54 -7.75 1.56 -2.09
N LEU A 55 -8.89 0.91 -1.89
CA LEU A 55 -9.57 0.12 -2.93
C LEU A 55 -10.04 0.96 -4.14
N LYS A 56 -10.52 2.19 -3.93
CA LYS A 56 -11.00 3.05 -5.03
C LYS A 56 -9.82 3.54 -5.88
N THR A 57 -8.76 4.00 -5.24
CA THR A 57 -7.54 4.44 -5.89
C THR A 57 -6.86 3.28 -6.61
N PHE A 58 -6.87 2.08 -6.02
CA PHE A 58 -6.39 0.87 -6.66
C PHE A 58 -7.14 0.56 -7.96
N ARG A 59 -8.48 0.50 -7.91
CA ARG A 59 -9.29 0.21 -9.11
C ARG A 59 -9.10 1.27 -10.20
N ARG A 60 -8.94 2.54 -9.81
CA ARG A 60 -8.75 3.64 -10.76
C ARG A 60 -7.38 3.63 -11.43
N SER A 61 -6.32 3.37 -10.66
CA SER A 61 -4.94 3.63 -11.11
C SER A 61 -4.15 2.35 -11.33
N PHE A 62 -4.36 1.31 -10.55
CA PHE A 62 -3.49 0.12 -10.49
C PHE A 62 -4.16 -1.19 -10.94
N GLU A 63 -5.42 -1.16 -11.36
CA GLU A 63 -6.13 -2.34 -11.89
C GLU A 63 -5.43 -2.92 -13.13
N GLY A 64 -4.81 -2.07 -13.94
CA GLY A 64 -4.01 -2.48 -15.11
C GLY A 64 -2.61 -3.02 -14.79
N GLY A 65 -2.23 -3.11 -13.52
CA GLY A 65 -0.93 -3.62 -13.07
C GLY A 65 -0.14 -2.62 -12.21
N CYS A 66 0.87 -3.15 -11.53
CA CYS A 66 1.80 -2.39 -10.70
C CYS A 66 3.12 -2.17 -11.44
N PRO A 67 3.83 -1.05 -11.21
CA PRO A 67 5.20 -0.88 -11.68
C PRO A 67 6.10 -2.06 -11.28
N GLU A 68 7.08 -2.37 -12.13
CA GLU A 68 8.03 -3.46 -11.87
C GLU A 68 8.78 -3.24 -10.54
N GLY A 69 8.85 -4.29 -9.72
CA GLY A 69 9.51 -4.26 -8.42
C GLY A 69 8.67 -3.67 -7.28
N ALA A 70 7.60 -2.92 -7.58
CA ALA A 70 6.70 -2.37 -6.58
C ALA A 70 5.63 -3.41 -6.19
N ARG A 71 5.24 -3.39 -4.91
CA ARG A 71 4.19 -4.25 -4.36
C ARG A 71 3.07 -3.42 -3.78
N ILE A 72 1.82 -3.85 -3.94
CA ILE A 72 0.67 -3.08 -3.45
C ILE A 72 0.20 -3.62 -2.09
N LEU A 73 0.05 -2.73 -1.13
CA LEU A 73 -0.63 -2.96 0.14
C LEU A 73 -1.93 -2.16 0.15
N LEU A 74 -3.07 -2.85 0.23
CA LEU A 74 -4.38 -2.23 0.28
C LEU A 74 -4.78 -1.83 1.69
N VAL A 75 -5.27 -0.62 1.86
CA VAL A 75 -6.01 -0.21 3.07
C VAL A 75 -7.50 -0.29 2.75
N ALA A 76 -8.22 -1.11 3.50
CA ALA A 76 -9.65 -1.33 3.29
C ALA A 76 -10.43 -1.23 4.62
N PRO A 77 -11.71 -0.84 4.58
CA PRO A 77 -12.56 -0.87 5.77
C PRO A 77 -12.63 -2.26 6.38
N SER A 78 -12.57 -2.34 7.72
CA SER A 78 -12.73 -3.60 8.45
C SER A 78 -14.02 -4.32 8.04
N GLY A 79 -13.90 -5.55 7.52
CA GLY A 79 -15.03 -6.37 7.08
C GLY A 79 -15.32 -6.35 5.58
N GLU A 80 -14.66 -5.49 4.80
CA GLU A 80 -14.57 -5.74 3.36
C GLU A 80 -13.60 -6.90 3.14
N ALA A 81 -14.12 -8.05 2.72
CA ALA A 81 -13.32 -9.22 2.42
C ALA A 81 -12.36 -8.90 1.26
N VAL A 82 -11.10 -8.62 1.61
CA VAL A 82 -10.02 -8.45 0.66
C VAL A 82 -9.52 -9.85 0.26
N HIS A 83 -10.38 -10.67 -0.36
CA HIS A 83 -10.14 -12.02 -0.92
C HIS A 83 -11.31 -12.39 -1.85
N PRO A 84 -11.22 -13.21 -2.93
CA PRO A 84 -10.11 -13.88 -3.62
C PRO A 84 -9.67 -13.16 -4.92
N ALA A 85 -10.09 -11.90 -5.14
CA ALA A 85 -9.71 -11.09 -6.32
C ALA A 85 -8.18 -10.81 -6.44
N PHE A 86 -7.40 -11.31 -5.47
CA PHE A 86 -5.95 -11.19 -5.39
C PHE A 86 -5.19 -12.31 -6.08
N PHE A 87 -5.85 -13.43 -6.38
CA PHE A 87 -5.24 -14.48 -7.19
C PHE A 87 -5.12 -14.00 -8.64
N GLY A 88 -3.94 -13.46 -8.99
CA GLY A 88 -3.62 -12.87 -10.30
C GLY A 88 -3.55 -11.35 -10.34
N SER A 89 -3.72 -10.66 -9.20
CA SER A 89 -3.64 -9.20 -9.07
C SER A 89 -2.26 -8.79 -8.52
N PRO A 90 -1.74 -7.60 -8.85
CA PRO A 90 -0.46 -7.10 -8.31
C PRO A 90 -0.44 -6.78 -6.80
N VAL A 91 -1.53 -7.06 -6.09
CA VAL A 91 -1.64 -6.77 -4.66
C VAL A 91 -1.00 -7.87 -3.83
N SER A 92 -0.10 -7.44 -2.95
CA SER A 92 0.69 -8.28 -2.06
C SER A 92 0.20 -8.25 -0.62
N GLY A 93 -0.85 -7.49 -0.32
CA GLY A 93 -1.51 -7.60 0.97
C GLY A 93 -2.64 -6.61 1.18
N SER A 94 -3.34 -6.77 2.30
CA SER A 94 -4.41 -5.89 2.76
C SER A 94 -4.34 -5.68 4.26
N ILE A 95 -4.69 -4.47 4.69
CA ILE A 95 -4.74 -4.08 6.08
C ILE A 95 -6.04 -3.30 6.35
N PRO A 96 -6.72 -3.55 7.49
CA PRO A 96 -7.85 -2.74 7.92
C PRO A 96 -7.45 -1.28 8.14
N ASP A 97 -8.31 -0.34 7.77
CA ASP A 97 -8.16 1.11 8.05
C ASP A 97 -8.18 1.45 9.56
N SER A 98 -8.69 0.55 10.39
CA SER A 98 -8.66 0.61 11.85
C SER A 98 -7.36 0.11 12.48
N SER A 99 -6.38 -0.29 11.66
CA SER A 99 -5.11 -0.87 12.16
C SER A 99 -4.23 0.18 12.84
N CYS A 100 -3.52 -0.24 13.88
CA CYS A 100 -2.55 0.62 14.55
C CYS A 100 -1.27 0.79 13.72
N GLU A 101 -0.50 1.84 14.04
CA GLU A 101 0.76 2.19 13.39
C GLU A 101 1.74 1.00 13.30
N LEU A 102 1.89 0.24 14.38
CA LEU A 102 2.77 -0.94 14.42
C LEU A 102 2.38 -2.00 13.39
N MET A 103 1.08 -2.26 13.23
CA MET A 103 0.59 -3.22 12.25
C MET A 103 0.82 -2.73 10.82
N LEU A 104 0.56 -1.45 10.55
CA LEU A 104 0.82 -0.85 9.23
C LEU A 104 2.29 -0.99 8.83
N GLN A 105 3.20 -0.68 9.74
CA GLN A 105 4.64 -0.78 9.48
C GLN A 105 5.09 -2.23 9.32
N THR A 106 4.54 -3.15 10.12
CA THR A 106 4.83 -4.58 10.00
C THR A 106 4.36 -5.14 8.66
N ALA A 107 3.15 -4.76 8.23
CA ALA A 107 2.60 -5.14 6.94
C ALA A 107 3.46 -4.60 5.78
N ILE A 108 3.88 -3.33 5.84
CA ILE A 108 4.79 -2.74 4.83
C ILE A 108 6.10 -3.53 4.75
N LYS A 109 6.70 -3.83 5.91
CA LYS A 109 7.97 -4.59 5.98
C LYS A 109 7.82 -6.00 5.41
N ALA A 110 6.75 -6.70 5.78
CA ALA A 110 6.44 -8.04 5.28
C ALA A 110 6.21 -8.02 3.75
N VAL A 111 5.37 -7.10 3.27
CA VAL A 111 5.07 -6.96 1.85
C VAL A 111 6.32 -6.61 1.06
N ALA A 112 7.17 -5.69 1.53
CA ALA A 112 8.44 -5.36 0.86
C ALA A 112 9.38 -6.57 0.69
N GLN A 113 9.27 -7.57 1.57
CA GLN A 113 10.02 -8.82 1.49
C GLN A 113 9.35 -9.89 0.61
N GLY A 114 8.18 -9.59 0.03
CA GLY A 114 7.41 -10.52 -0.79
C GLY A 114 6.48 -11.44 0.00
N VAL A 115 6.24 -11.15 1.27
CA VAL A 115 5.26 -11.89 2.08
C VAL A 115 3.86 -11.37 1.77
N LEU A 116 2.93 -12.27 1.45
CA LEU A 116 1.52 -11.93 1.32
C LEU A 116 0.96 -11.62 2.71
N TRP A 117 0.43 -10.41 2.92
CA TRP A 117 -0.15 -10.01 4.20
C TRP A 117 -1.67 -9.92 4.10
N THR A 118 -2.40 -10.80 4.78
CA THR A 118 -3.86 -10.71 4.92
C THR A 118 -4.22 -10.84 6.38
N ASP A 119 -5.01 -9.88 6.88
CA ASP A 119 -5.63 -9.75 8.21
C ASP A 119 -5.09 -10.72 9.31
N GLY A 120 -3.83 -10.50 9.70
CA GLY A 120 -3.09 -11.40 10.58
C GLY A 120 -2.63 -12.66 9.83
N ALA A 121 -1.33 -12.68 9.48
CA ALA A 121 -0.67 -13.75 8.73
C ALA A 121 -1.30 -15.13 8.96
N LEU A 122 -2.07 -15.61 7.98
CA LEU A 122 -2.46 -17.02 7.96
C LEU A 122 -1.17 -17.84 7.79
N PRO A 123 -0.86 -18.77 8.71
CA PRO A 123 0.27 -19.66 8.52
C PRO A 123 0.05 -20.48 7.25
N ALA A 124 1.11 -20.63 6.47
CA ALA A 124 1.17 -21.53 5.33
C ALA A 124 0.89 -22.98 5.73
#